data_AF-A0A3A0BSE2-F1
#
_entry.id   AF-A0A3A0BSE2-F1
#
_cell.length_a   1.000
_cell.length_b   1.000
_cell.length_c   1.000
_cell.angle_alpha   90.00
_cell.angle_beta   90.00
_cell.angle_gamma   90.00
#
_symmetry.space_group_name_H-M   'P 1'
#
loop_
_entity.id
_entity.type
_entity.pdbx_description
1 polymer ?
#
loop_
_entity_poly.entity_id
_entity_poly.type
_entity_poly.pdbx_seq_one_letter_code
_entity_poly.pdbx_strand_id
1 'polypeptide(L)'
;TESQIRHLEQILSKEENKAARALARPVAERADERSRKILDLVEEWIGPLTPAQSEHLRRYAVALSEIQREWWRYRRQRHQELVSLLRQSASPESKVSGLRRLFGGMEQSGPEAYFTGLKELRVGLGTLLLEMDRLLTLSQRRKAVASLQALIDEIHKLAQG
;
A
#
# COMPACT_ATOMS: atom_id res chain seq x y z
N THR A 1 -0.52 9.17 28.64
CA THR A 1 -0.90 10.45 29.29
C THR A 1 -1.68 11.29 28.31
N GLU A 2 -2.39 12.32 28.79
CA GLU A 2 -3.13 13.25 27.92
C GLU A 2 -2.21 13.98 26.92
N SER A 3 -0.99 14.33 27.31
CA SER A 3 0.00 14.91 26.40
C SER A 3 0.40 13.98 25.25
N GLN A 4 0.54 12.68 25.51
CA GLN A 4 0.86 11.67 24.50
C GLN A 4 -0.30 11.47 23.52
N ILE A 5 -1.54 11.48 24.00
CA ILE A 5 -2.72 11.35 23.14
C ILE A 5 -2.83 12.56 22.20
N ARG A 6 -2.65 13.78 22.71
CA ARG A 6 -2.64 14.99 21.87
C ARG A 6 -1.52 14.99 20.83
N HIS A 7 -0.33 14.54 21.22
CA HIS A 7 0.78 14.43 20.27
C HIS A 7 0.48 13.41 19.16
N LEU A 8 -0.11 12.27 19.50
CA LEU A 8 -0.59 11.29 18.53
C LEU A 8 -1.60 11.92 17.56
N GLU A 9 -2.63 12.61 18.07
CA GLU A 9 -3.63 13.29 17.24
C GLU A 9 -3.02 14.30 16.25
N GLN A 10 -1.99 15.04 16.67
CA GLN A 10 -1.25 15.95 15.79
C GLN A 10 -0.55 15.21 14.65
N ILE A 11 0.10 14.08 14.95
CA ILE A 11 0.75 13.24 13.94
C ILE A 11 -0.29 12.72 12.94
N LEU A 12 -1.38 12.13 13.44
CA LEU A 12 -2.44 11.56 12.60
C LEU A 12 -3.08 12.63 11.70
N SER A 13 -3.38 13.81 12.25
CA SER A 13 -3.89 14.95 11.48
C SER A 13 -2.91 15.43 10.40
N LYS A 14 -1.60 15.45 10.70
CA LYS A 14 -0.56 15.80 9.72
C LYS A 14 -0.53 14.80 8.56
N GLU A 15 -0.63 13.50 8.84
CA GLU A 15 -0.71 12.45 7.82
C GLU A 15 -1.95 12.63 6.93
N GLU A 16 -3.12 12.81 7.54
CA GLU A 16 -4.38 12.98 6.83
C GLU A 16 -4.40 14.23 5.94
N ASN A 17 -3.82 15.33 6.42
CA ASN A 17 -3.68 16.54 5.60
C ASN A 17 -2.73 16.35 4.41
N LYS A 18 -1.64 15.59 4.59
CA LYS A 18 -0.74 15.23 3.49
C LYS A 18 -1.47 14.37 2.47
N ALA A 19 -2.24 13.39 2.92
CA ALA A 19 -3.06 12.52 2.07
C ALA A 19 -4.13 13.32 1.31
N ALA A 20 -4.85 14.20 1.98
CA ALA A 20 -5.87 15.04 1.38
C ALA A 20 -5.30 15.92 0.26
N ARG A 21 -4.14 16.55 0.48
CA ARG A 21 -3.44 17.31 -0.57
C ARG A 21 -3.05 16.43 -1.75
N ALA A 22 -2.55 15.22 -1.50
CA ALA A 22 -2.17 14.29 -2.57
C ALA A 22 -3.39 13.83 -3.40
N LEU A 23 -4.53 13.60 -2.74
CA LEU A 23 -5.80 13.18 -3.36
C LEU A 23 -6.54 14.33 -4.06
N ALA A 24 -6.23 15.58 -3.73
CA ALA A 24 -6.82 16.76 -4.36
C ALA A 24 -6.27 17.07 -5.76
N ARG A 25 -5.09 16.54 -6.10
CA ARG A 25 -4.51 16.63 -7.46
C ARG A 25 -5.43 15.96 -8.49
N PRO A 26 -5.40 16.29 -9.78
CA PRO A 26 -6.20 15.61 -10.82
C PRO A 26 -6.00 14.08 -10.88
N VAL A 27 -7.07 13.34 -11.21
CA VAL A 27 -7.04 11.85 -11.30
C VAL A 27 -5.96 11.38 -12.27
N ALA A 28 -5.88 12.01 -13.45
CA ALA A 28 -4.90 11.66 -14.48
C ALA A 28 -3.46 11.83 -13.99
N GLU A 29 -3.15 12.92 -13.27
CA GLU A 29 -1.81 13.14 -12.70
C GLU A 29 -1.45 12.08 -11.65
N ARG A 30 -2.40 11.71 -10.78
CA ARG A 30 -2.16 10.66 -9.77
C ARG A 30 -1.98 9.29 -10.42
N ALA A 31 -2.73 8.99 -11.48
CA ALA A 31 -2.59 7.75 -12.24
C ALA A 31 -1.24 7.69 -12.96
N ASP A 32 -0.81 8.80 -13.56
CA ASP A 32 0.48 8.90 -14.22
C ASP A 32 1.65 8.73 -13.24
N GLU A 33 1.64 9.46 -12.12
CA GLU A 33 2.67 9.31 -11.08
C GLU A 33 2.74 7.88 -10.53
N ARG A 34 1.58 7.26 -10.27
CA ARG A 34 1.52 5.86 -9.84
C ARG A 34 2.12 4.94 -10.88
N SER A 35 1.81 5.15 -12.16
CA SER A 35 2.34 4.33 -13.25
C SER A 35 3.86 4.41 -13.33
N ARG A 36 4.45 5.60 -13.16
CA ARG A 36 5.91 5.79 -13.14
C ARG A 36 6.54 5.02 -11.98
N LYS A 37 6.02 5.17 -10.76
CA LYS A 37 6.52 4.43 -9.58
C LYS A 37 6.45 2.91 -9.75
N ILE A 38 5.41 2.41 -10.42
CA ILE A 38 5.30 0.98 -10.72
C ILE A 38 6.39 0.56 -11.70
N LEU A 39 6.65 1.35 -12.74
CA LEU A 39 7.72 1.05 -13.70
C LEU A 39 9.10 1.14 -13.05
N ASP A 40 9.35 2.14 -12.19
CA ASP A 40 10.59 2.26 -11.41
C ASP A 40 10.81 0.99 -10.56
N LEU A 41 9.76 0.53 -9.86
CA LEU A 41 9.81 -0.71 -9.09
C LEU A 41 10.06 -1.93 -9.98
N VAL A 42 9.43 -1.99 -11.16
CA VAL A 42 9.70 -3.07 -12.13
C VAL A 42 11.19 -3.06 -12.50
N GLU A 43 11.76 -1.91 -12.84
CA GLU A 43 13.17 -1.77 -13.20
C GLU A 43 14.14 -2.16 -12.08
N GLU A 44 13.82 -1.83 -10.82
CA GLU A 44 14.60 -2.29 -9.66
C GLU A 44 14.69 -3.82 -9.61
N TRP A 45 13.60 -4.49 -9.96
CA TRP A 45 13.48 -5.95 -9.88
C TRP A 45 14.10 -6.68 -11.06
N ILE A 46 13.93 -6.18 -12.29
CA ILE A 46 14.29 -6.89 -13.52
C ILE A 46 15.42 -6.22 -14.31
N GLY A 47 15.83 -5.02 -13.94
CA GLY A 47 16.74 -4.19 -14.71
C GLY A 47 16.03 -3.24 -15.68
N PRO A 48 16.78 -2.41 -16.43
CA PRO A 48 16.22 -1.32 -17.23
C PRO A 48 15.25 -1.83 -18.30
N LEU A 49 14.17 -1.09 -18.52
CA LEU A 49 13.19 -1.33 -19.57
C LEU A 49 13.59 -0.59 -20.86
N THR A 50 13.39 -1.25 -22.00
CA THR A 50 13.43 -0.55 -23.29
C THR A 50 12.23 0.39 -23.43
N PRO A 51 12.30 1.45 -24.26
CA PRO A 51 11.16 2.34 -24.48
C PRO A 51 9.86 1.61 -24.89
N ALA A 52 9.99 0.55 -25.70
CA ALA A 52 8.85 -0.27 -26.11
C ALA A 52 8.24 -1.07 -24.94
N GLN A 53 9.07 -1.64 -24.07
CA GLN A 53 8.60 -2.34 -22.86
C GLN A 53 7.93 -1.35 -21.89
N SER A 54 8.54 -0.18 -21.66
CA SER A 54 7.99 0.85 -20.78
C SER A 54 6.62 1.33 -21.26
N GLU A 55 6.48 1.65 -22.55
CA GLU A 55 5.20 2.09 -23.11
C GLU A 55 4.14 0.98 -23.03
N HIS A 56 4.51 -0.27 -23.31
CA HIS A 56 3.58 -1.40 -23.20
C HIS A 56 3.07 -1.56 -21.76
N LEU A 57 3.97 -1.61 -20.78
CA LEU A 57 3.64 -1.82 -19.38
C LEU A 57 2.91 -0.62 -18.75
N ARG A 58 3.20 0.61 -19.20
CA ARG A 58 2.54 1.82 -18.70
C ARG A 58 1.03 1.77 -18.89
N ARG A 59 0.54 1.22 -20.00
CA ARG A 59 -0.91 1.08 -20.28
C ARG A 59 -1.62 0.26 -19.19
N TYR A 60 -0.98 -0.81 -18.72
CA TYR A 60 -1.50 -1.63 -17.63
C TYR A 60 -1.35 -0.93 -16.28
N ALA A 61 -0.21 -0.27 -16.03
CA ALA A 61 0.05 0.42 -14.78
C ALA A 61 -0.91 1.60 -14.52
N VAL A 62 -1.26 2.36 -15.57
CA VAL A 62 -2.25 3.45 -15.51
C VAL A 62 -3.66 2.89 -15.26
N ALA A 63 -3.98 1.73 -15.83
CA ALA A 63 -5.29 1.09 -15.69
C ALA A 63 -5.55 0.45 -14.33
N LEU A 64 -4.54 0.31 -13.47
CA LEU A 64 -4.71 -0.23 -12.12
C LEU A 64 -5.68 0.63 -11.29
N SER A 65 -6.63 -0.02 -10.62
CA SER A 65 -7.62 0.62 -9.75
C SER A 65 -6.95 1.51 -8.69
N GLU A 66 -7.49 2.73 -8.54
CA GLU A 66 -7.04 3.65 -7.50
C GLU A 66 -7.79 3.36 -6.20
N ILE A 67 -7.10 2.76 -5.23
CA ILE A 67 -7.68 2.42 -3.91
C ILE A 67 -7.37 3.45 -2.81
N GLN A 68 -6.60 4.48 -3.14
CA GLN A 68 -6.01 5.38 -2.15
C GLN A 68 -7.07 6.19 -1.39
N ARG A 69 -8.16 6.58 -2.06
CA ARG A 69 -9.24 7.33 -1.42
C ARG A 69 -9.95 6.49 -0.36
N GLU A 70 -10.30 5.26 -0.72
CA GLU A 70 -11.00 4.30 0.13
C GLU A 70 -10.09 3.86 1.29
N TRP A 71 -8.81 3.62 1.00
CA TRP A 71 -7.79 3.35 2.01
C TRP A 71 -7.67 4.46 3.05
N TRP A 72 -7.56 5.73 2.61
CA TRP A 72 -7.46 6.86 3.53
C TRP A 72 -8.74 7.10 4.32
N ARG A 73 -9.91 6.86 3.71
CA ARG A 73 -11.19 6.88 4.43
C ARG A 73 -11.22 5.84 5.55
N TYR A 74 -10.81 4.61 5.24
CA TYR A 74 -10.71 3.53 6.22
C TYR A 74 -9.71 3.88 7.33
N ARG A 75 -8.51 4.33 6.96
CA ARG A 75 -7.45 4.69 7.90
C ARG A 75 -7.87 5.82 8.86
N ARG A 76 -8.57 6.85 8.37
CA ARG A 76 -9.16 7.91 9.21
C ARG A 76 -10.14 7.36 10.24
N GLN A 77 -11.03 6.45 9.83
CA GLN A 77 -11.95 5.81 10.76
C GLN A 77 -11.18 5.07 11.88
N ARG A 78 -10.12 4.32 11.53
CA ARG A 78 -9.29 3.63 12.52
C ARG A 78 -8.53 4.57 13.44
N HIS A 79 -8.06 5.71 12.94
CA HIS A 79 -7.46 6.75 13.77
C HIS A 79 -8.44 7.29 14.82
N GLN A 80 -9.67 7.57 14.42
CA GLN A 80 -10.73 8.05 15.32
C GLN A 80 -11.09 7.00 16.38
N GLU A 81 -11.20 5.74 15.99
CA GLU A 81 -11.45 4.62 16.91
C GLU A 81 -10.29 4.44 17.92
N LEU A 82 -9.04 4.53 17.45
CA LEU A 82 -7.85 4.47 18.31
C LEU A 82 -7.87 5.59 19.36
N VAL A 83 -8.04 6.83 18.92
CA VAL A 83 -8.07 8.01 19.81
C VAL A 83 -9.20 7.88 20.82
N SER A 84 -10.39 7.46 20.37
CA SER A 84 -11.55 7.25 21.25
C SER A 84 -11.26 6.20 22.32
N LEU A 85 -10.67 5.06 21.94
CA LEU A 85 -10.29 4.00 22.87
C LEU A 85 -9.26 4.48 23.90
N LEU A 86 -8.29 5.29 23.48
CA LEU A 86 -7.26 5.82 24.38
C LEU A 86 -7.83 6.84 25.39
N ARG A 87 -8.76 7.69 24.94
CA ARG A 87 -9.44 8.71 25.75
C ARG A 87 -10.50 8.14 26.70
N GLN A 88 -11.06 6.96 26.41
CA GLN A 88 -12.05 6.33 27.28
C GLN A 88 -11.48 6.06 28.69
N SER A 89 -12.27 6.39 29.71
CA SER A 89 -12.06 5.96 31.09
C SER A 89 -12.44 4.48 31.20
N ALA A 90 -11.50 3.60 30.92
CA ALA A 90 -11.67 2.15 30.95
C ALA A 90 -10.50 1.48 31.66
N SER A 91 -10.70 0.26 32.16
CA SER A 91 -9.63 -0.52 32.78
C SER A 91 -8.50 -0.82 31.77
N PRO A 92 -7.26 -1.02 32.22
CA PRO A 92 -6.14 -1.39 31.35
C PRO A 92 -6.44 -2.63 30.48
N GLU A 93 -7.10 -3.63 31.04
CA GLU A 93 -7.46 -4.89 30.36
C GLU A 93 -8.46 -4.64 29.23
N SER A 94 -9.44 -3.76 29.47
CA SER A 94 -10.40 -3.34 28.46
C SER A 94 -9.73 -2.58 27.31
N LYS A 95 -8.77 -1.69 27.63
CA LYS A 95 -7.98 -0.98 26.61
C LYS A 95 -7.12 -1.93 25.79
N VAL A 96 -6.43 -2.88 26.42
CA VAL A 96 -5.62 -3.89 25.71
C VAL A 96 -6.50 -4.76 24.80
N SER A 97 -7.66 -5.20 25.29
CA SER A 97 -8.64 -5.95 24.50
C SER A 97 -9.15 -5.14 23.30
N GLY A 98 -9.44 -3.85 23.50
CA GLY A 98 -9.81 -2.93 22.43
C GLY A 98 -8.71 -2.76 21.39
N LEU A 99 -7.46 -2.57 21.82
CA LEU A 99 -6.31 -2.43 20.92
C LEU A 99 -6.08 -3.73 20.11
N ARG A 100 -6.21 -4.90 20.74
CA ARG A 100 -6.14 -6.19 20.03
C ARG A 100 -7.19 -6.31 18.95
N ARG A 101 -8.44 -5.91 19.21
CA ARG A 101 -9.48 -5.87 18.17
C ARG A 101 -9.16 -4.85 17.07
N LEU A 102 -8.63 -3.69 17.46
CA LEU A 102 -8.30 -2.62 16.52
C LEU A 102 -7.14 -2.99 15.58
N PHE A 103 -6.17 -3.77 16.05
CA PHE A 103 -5.01 -4.15 15.23
C PHE A 103 -5.09 -5.57 14.65
N GLY A 104 -5.83 -6.48 15.29
CA GLY A 104 -5.92 -7.88 14.90
C GLY A 104 -6.92 -8.22 13.79
N GLY A 105 -7.77 -7.28 13.37
CA GLY A 105 -8.87 -7.51 12.42
C GLY A 105 -8.87 -6.56 11.21
N MET A 106 -7.69 -6.09 10.78
CA MET A 106 -7.58 -5.07 9.72
C MET A 106 -8.25 -5.48 8.39
N GLU A 107 -8.38 -6.78 8.12
CA GLU A 107 -8.99 -7.32 6.89
C GLU A 107 -10.49 -7.59 6.97
N GLN A 108 -11.13 -7.49 8.15
CA GLN A 108 -12.52 -7.93 8.34
C GLN A 108 -13.50 -6.79 8.65
N SER A 109 -13.00 -5.56 8.86
CA SER A 109 -13.82 -4.42 9.29
C SER A 109 -13.67 -3.16 8.42
N GLY A 110 -12.98 -3.27 7.29
CA GLY A 110 -12.84 -2.18 6.33
C GLY A 110 -14.09 -1.95 5.47
N PRO A 111 -14.23 -0.77 4.84
CA PRO A 111 -15.33 -0.49 3.92
C PRO A 111 -15.34 -1.47 2.73
N GLU A 112 -16.51 -1.94 2.32
CA GLU A 112 -16.66 -2.87 1.18
C GLU A 112 -15.96 -2.34 -0.09
N ALA A 113 -16.13 -1.06 -0.40
CA ALA A 113 -15.49 -0.41 -1.55
C ALA A 113 -13.95 -0.52 -1.54
N TYR A 114 -13.32 -0.51 -0.35
CA TYR A 114 -11.87 -0.70 -0.23
C TYR A 114 -11.47 -2.13 -0.62
N PHE A 115 -12.19 -3.14 -0.12
CA PHE A 115 -11.88 -4.53 -0.42
C PHE A 115 -12.17 -4.90 -1.87
N THR A 116 -13.26 -4.38 -2.44
CA THR A 116 -13.56 -4.52 -3.86
C THR A 116 -12.43 -3.92 -4.71
N GLY A 117 -12.04 -2.67 -4.43
CA GLY A 117 -10.93 -2.03 -5.13
C GLY A 117 -9.60 -2.76 -4.95
N LEU A 118 -9.33 -3.32 -3.76
CA LEU A 118 -8.14 -4.13 -3.50
C LEU A 118 -8.15 -5.44 -4.31
N LYS A 119 -9.31 -6.09 -4.45
CA LYS A 119 -9.46 -7.28 -5.29
C LYS A 119 -9.20 -6.95 -6.75
N GLU A 120 -9.77 -5.86 -7.26
CA GLU A 120 -9.53 -5.39 -8.63
C GLU A 120 -8.06 -5.04 -8.87
N LEU A 121 -7.44 -4.32 -7.93
CA LEU A 121 -6.02 -4.00 -7.98
C LEU A 121 -5.16 -5.28 -8.05
N ARG A 122 -5.47 -6.29 -7.24
CA ARG A 122 -4.76 -7.60 -7.27
C ARG A 122 -4.89 -8.28 -8.63
N VAL A 123 -6.09 -8.28 -9.22
CA VAL A 123 -6.32 -8.84 -10.56
C VAL A 123 -5.49 -8.07 -11.60
N GLY A 124 -5.55 -6.74 -11.59
CA GLY A 124 -4.79 -5.90 -12.50
C GLY A 124 -3.27 -6.05 -12.37
N LEU A 125 -2.76 -6.18 -11.14
CA LEU A 125 -1.35 -6.48 -10.89
C LEU A 125 -0.96 -7.86 -11.43
N GLY A 126 -1.83 -8.86 -11.29
CA GLY A 126 -1.63 -10.17 -11.91
C GLY A 126 -1.51 -10.08 -13.43
N THR A 127 -2.37 -9.28 -14.08
CA THR A 127 -2.26 -9.03 -15.52
C THR A 127 -0.95 -8.32 -15.89
N LEU A 128 -0.57 -7.27 -15.15
CA LEU A 128 0.70 -6.57 -15.36
C LEU A 128 1.91 -7.53 -15.27
N LEU A 129 1.93 -8.42 -14.28
CA LEU A 129 3.01 -9.40 -14.10
C LEU A 129 3.10 -10.40 -15.26
N LEU A 130 1.96 -10.87 -15.78
CA LEU A 130 1.93 -11.76 -16.94
C LEU A 130 2.43 -11.07 -18.21
N GLU A 131 2.07 -9.80 -18.40
CA GLU A 131 2.55 -9.00 -19.53
C GLU A 131 4.04 -8.71 -19.42
N MET A 132 4.53 -8.45 -18.21
CA MET A 132 5.94 -8.30 -17.94
C MET A 132 6.71 -9.57 -18.32
N ASP A 133 6.31 -10.76 -17.85
CA ASP A 133 7.01 -12.02 -18.15
C ASP A 133 7.12 -12.29 -19.66
N ARG A 134 6.08 -11.98 -20.44
CA ARG A 134 6.08 -12.13 -21.91
C ARG A 134 7.11 -11.24 -22.60
N LEU A 135 7.44 -10.10 -22.00
CA LEU A 135 8.35 -9.11 -22.56
C LEU A 135 9.79 -9.23 -22.07
N LEU A 136 10.05 -10.03 -21.03
CA LEU A 136 11.38 -10.13 -20.44
C LEU A 136 12.38 -10.74 -21.42
N THR A 137 13.53 -10.09 -21.51
CA THR A 137 14.73 -10.70 -22.08
C THR A 137 15.30 -11.77 -21.14
N LEU A 138 16.20 -12.62 -21.65
CA LEU A 138 16.89 -13.63 -20.82
C LEU A 138 17.67 -13.00 -19.66
N SER A 139 18.30 -11.84 -19.88
CA SER A 139 19.02 -11.13 -18.82
C SER A 139 18.09 -10.58 -17.75
N GLN A 140 16.98 -9.95 -18.15
CA GLN A 140 15.97 -9.44 -17.22
C GLN A 140 15.31 -10.57 -16.42
N ARG A 141 15.04 -11.73 -17.04
CA ARG A 141 14.53 -12.92 -16.34
C ARG A 141 15.51 -13.44 -15.29
N ARG A 142 16.81 -13.50 -15.61
CA ARG A 142 17.85 -13.89 -14.62
C ARG A 142 17.91 -12.90 -13.45
N LYS A 143 17.83 -11.59 -13.73
CA LYS A 143 17.80 -10.55 -12.70
C LYS A 143 16.56 -10.68 -11.81
N ALA A 144 15.38 -10.92 -12.39
CA ALA A 144 14.15 -11.15 -11.64
C ALA A 144 14.28 -12.33 -10.65
N VAL A 145 14.83 -13.46 -11.10
CA VAL A 145 15.08 -14.63 -10.24
C VAL A 145 16.06 -14.29 -9.11
N ALA A 146 17.13 -13.57 -9.40
CA ALA A 146 18.09 -13.14 -8.39
C ALA A 146 17.46 -12.18 -7.35
N SER A 147 16.62 -11.24 -7.79
CA SER A 147 15.91 -10.31 -6.91
C SER A 147 14.91 -11.06 -6.00
N LEU A 148 14.19 -12.06 -6.53
CA LEU A 148 13.32 -12.93 -5.73
C LEU A 148 14.11 -13.73 -4.68
N GLN A 149 15.26 -14.30 -5.06
CA GLN A 149 16.10 -15.02 -4.11
C GLN A 149 16.60 -14.10 -2.99
N ALA A 150 17.03 -12.88 -3.33
CA ALA A 150 17.47 -11.91 -2.33
C ALA A 150 16.35 -11.56 -1.34
N LEU A 151 15.12 -11.38 -1.81
CA LEU A 151 13.96 -11.14 -0.94
C LEU A 151 13.69 -12.35 -0.03
N ILE A 152 13.74 -13.58 -0.56
CA ILE A 152 13.56 -14.81 0.23
C ILE A 152 14.61 -14.87 1.36
N ASP A 153 15.87 -14.58 1.03
CA ASP A 153 16.96 -14.59 2.01
C ASP A 153 16.77 -13.51 3.09
N GLU A 154 16.28 -12.33 2.72
CA GLU A 154 15.95 -11.26 3.68
C GLU A 154 14.81 -11.65 4.62
N ILE A 155 13.74 -12.24 4.08
CA ILE A 155 12.62 -12.74 4.89
C ILE A 155 13.10 -13.82 5.88
N HIS A 156 13.96 -14.75 5.44
CA HIS A 156 14.52 -15.76 6.34
C HIS A 156 15.36 -15.16 7.46
N LYS A 157 16.15 -14.12 7.18
CA LYS A 157 16.91 -13.40 8.22
C LYS A 157 15.99 -12.73 9.23
N LEU A 158 14.92 -12.08 8.76
CA LEU A 158 13.94 -11.42 9.62
C LEU A 158 13.14 -12.41 10.48
N ALA A 159 12.87 -13.62 9.96
CA ALA A 159 12.17 -14.65 10.72
C ALA A 159 13.03 -15.33 11.80
N GLN A 160 14.36 -15.19 11.72
CA GLN A 160 15.31 -15.76 12.69
C GLN A 160 15.77 -14.75 13.76
N GLY A 161 15.45 -13.46 13.59
CA GLY A 161 15.75 -12.39 14.56
C GLY A 161 14.56 -12.04 15.44
#